data_AF-A0AA36AYY7-F1
#
_entry.id   AF-A0AA36AYY7-F1
#
_cell.length_a   1.000
_cell.length_b   1.000
_cell.length_c   1.000
_cell.angle_alpha   90.00
_cell.angle_beta   90.00
_cell.angle_gamma   90.00
#
_symmetry.space_group_name_H-M   'P 1'
#
loop_
_entity.id
_entity.type
_entity.pdbx_description
1 polymer ?
#
loop_
_entity_poly.entity_id
_entity_poly.type
_entity_poly.pdbx_seq_one_letter_code
_entity_poly.pdbx_strand_id
1 'polypeptide(L)'
;MVSLEENILLQNNRFGSQIVDATLKRSCLYDHVEVVKWTANLRLLTKGDSDEREFAEYLLDVGNGNISVEQSLGEFKIKLPSDLCLESGTLSDLCDFAYADLKNNFTNPVWFASRTIVTPTNETAQFVNDFLFTGNPDSRSTYQWNKLL
;
A
#
# COMPACT_ATOMS: atom_id res chain seq x y z
N MET A 1 -11.27 24.10 9.21
CA MET A 1 -12.42 23.28 9.57
C MET A 1 -12.25 21.97 8.82
N VAL A 2 -11.50 21.03 9.42
CA VAL A 2 -11.20 19.71 8.83
C VAL A 2 -12.50 18.92 8.85
N SER A 3 -12.87 18.33 7.71
CA SER A 3 -14.21 17.82 7.48
C SER A 3 -14.52 16.63 8.39
N LEU A 4 -15.80 16.48 8.79
CA LEU A 4 -16.27 15.39 9.64
C LEU A 4 -15.99 14.00 9.04
N GLU A 5 -15.81 13.92 7.73
CA GLU A 5 -15.59 12.69 6.95
C GLU A 5 -14.16 12.14 7.10
N GLU A 6 -13.15 13.02 7.14
CA GLU A 6 -11.75 12.63 7.41
C GLU A 6 -11.59 12.05 8.84
N ASN A 7 -12.39 12.54 9.79
CA ASN A 7 -12.44 12.00 11.15
C ASN A 7 -13.07 10.60 11.21
N ILE A 8 -14.04 10.28 10.36
CA ILE A 8 -14.71 8.96 10.40
C ILE A 8 -13.80 7.86 9.82
N LEU A 9 -13.06 8.15 8.75
CA LEU A 9 -12.17 7.18 8.12
C LEU A 9 -10.95 6.84 9.01
N LEU A 10 -10.41 7.82 9.74
CA LEU A 10 -9.33 7.60 10.70
C LEU A 10 -9.78 6.80 11.94
N GLN A 11 -11.06 6.91 12.33
CA GLN A 11 -11.61 6.13 13.45
C GLN A 11 -11.86 4.66 13.07
N ASN A 12 -12.24 4.39 11.81
CA ASN A 12 -12.49 3.02 11.35
C ASN A 12 -11.21 2.15 11.31
N ASN A 13 -10.07 2.71 10.93
CA ASN A 13 -8.77 2.01 10.98
C ASN A 13 -8.23 1.83 12.42
N ARG A 14 -8.61 2.72 13.35
CA ARG A 14 -8.28 2.59 14.79
C ARG A 14 -9.05 1.46 15.47
N PHE A 15 -10.30 1.24 15.08
CA PHE A 15 -11.16 0.21 15.68
C PHE A 15 -10.66 -1.21 15.38
N GLY A 16 -10.22 -1.49 14.15
CA GLY A 16 -9.77 -2.83 13.77
C GLY A 16 -8.58 -3.34 14.59
N SER A 17 -7.53 -2.53 14.68
CA SER A 17 -6.33 -2.88 15.46
C SER A 17 -6.63 -2.99 16.96
N GLN A 18 -7.38 -2.06 17.54
CA GLN A 18 -7.74 -2.09 18.96
C GLN A 18 -8.68 -3.25 19.31
N ILE A 19 -9.61 -3.60 18.43
CA ILE A 19 -10.48 -4.77 18.61
C ILE A 19 -9.65 -6.05 18.55
N VAL A 20 -8.76 -6.20 17.56
CA VAL A 20 -7.91 -7.39 17.43
C VAL A 20 -6.98 -7.52 18.63
N ASP A 21 -6.33 -6.44 19.06
CA ASP A 21 -5.47 -6.46 20.24
C ASP A 21 -6.25 -6.78 21.52
N ALA A 22 -7.45 -6.21 21.69
CA ALA A 22 -8.28 -6.46 22.85
C ALA A 22 -8.91 -7.86 22.85
N THR A 23 -9.21 -8.45 21.69
CA THR A 23 -9.86 -9.78 21.60
C THR A 23 -8.84 -10.91 21.59
N LEU A 24 -7.75 -10.77 20.84
CA LEU A 24 -6.73 -11.81 20.73
C LEU A 24 -5.97 -11.96 22.04
N LYS A 25 -5.54 -10.86 22.67
CA LYS A 25 -4.80 -10.89 23.95
C LYS A 25 -5.69 -11.24 25.16
N ARG A 26 -7.02 -11.22 25.01
CA ARG A 26 -7.98 -11.64 26.05
C ARG A 26 -8.54 -13.04 25.81
N SER A 27 -8.21 -13.68 24.71
CA SER A 27 -8.62 -15.04 24.42
C SER A 27 -7.90 -16.01 25.36
N CYS A 28 -8.61 -16.99 25.91
CA CYS A 28 -8.00 -18.08 26.67
C CYS A 28 -7.03 -18.94 25.83
N LEU A 29 -7.11 -18.82 24.50
CA LEU A 29 -6.18 -19.47 23.58
C LEU A 29 -4.83 -18.76 23.50
N TYR A 30 -4.73 -17.50 23.92
CA TYR A 30 -3.49 -16.73 23.85
C TYR A 30 -2.35 -17.38 24.64
N ASP A 31 -2.66 -17.99 25.78
CA ASP A 31 -1.71 -18.75 26.60
C ASP A 31 -1.15 -20.00 25.89
N HIS A 32 -1.81 -20.42 24.80
CA HIS A 32 -1.40 -21.53 23.95
C HIS A 32 -0.84 -21.08 22.59
N VAL A 33 -0.71 -19.76 22.35
CA VAL A 33 -0.11 -19.22 21.13
C VAL A 33 1.41 -19.26 21.26
N GLU A 34 2.05 -20.03 20.38
CA GLU A 34 3.49 -19.95 20.19
C GLU A 34 3.82 -18.86 19.17
N VAL A 35 4.60 -17.86 19.60
CA VAL A 35 5.07 -16.80 18.71
C VAL A 35 6.36 -17.23 18.02
N VAL A 36 6.24 -17.66 16.77
CA VAL A 36 7.41 -17.94 15.93
C VAL A 36 7.84 -16.67 15.21
N LYS A 37 9.08 -16.25 15.42
CA LYS A 37 9.68 -15.10 14.73
C LYS A 37 10.51 -15.57 13.55
N TRP A 38 10.27 -15.00 12.38
CA TRP A 38 11.13 -15.21 11.22
C TRP A 38 12.36 -14.31 11.34
N THR A 39 13.53 -14.91 11.47
CA THR A 39 14.81 -14.19 11.60
C THR A 39 15.49 -13.93 10.25
N ALA A 40 15.00 -14.55 9.18
CA ALA A 40 15.57 -14.43 7.84
C ALA A 40 14.49 -13.98 6.85
N ASN A 41 14.72 -12.84 6.20
CA ASN A 41 13.91 -12.39 5.08
C ASN A 41 14.37 -13.15 3.82
N LEU A 42 13.60 -14.15 3.39
CA LEU A 42 13.95 -14.98 2.23
C LEU A 42 14.09 -14.18 0.92
N ARG A 43 13.45 -13.00 0.81
CA ARG A 43 13.62 -12.10 -0.35
C ARG A 43 15.04 -11.54 -0.47
N LEU A 44 15.79 -11.47 0.64
CA LEU A 44 17.19 -11.04 0.67
C LEU A 44 18.18 -12.16 0.30
N LEU A 45 17.71 -13.41 0.15
CA LEU A 45 18.56 -14.56 -0.19
C LEU A 45 18.77 -14.72 -1.69
N THR A 46 17.90 -14.12 -2.51
CA THR A 46 18.14 -13.95 -3.94
C THR A 46 19.18 -12.84 -4.12
N LYS A 47 20.06 -12.94 -5.13
CA LYS A 47 21.02 -11.89 -5.50
C LYS A 47 20.26 -10.65 -6.00
N GLY A 48 19.67 -9.89 -5.08
CA GLY A 48 19.12 -8.57 -5.35
C GLY A 48 20.25 -7.56 -5.53
N ASP A 49 19.93 -6.46 -6.21
CA ASP A 49 20.81 -5.29 -6.28
C ASP A 49 20.99 -4.67 -4.88
N SER A 50 21.99 -3.80 -4.72
CA SER A 50 22.26 -3.10 -3.45
C SER A 50 21.02 -2.39 -2.90
N ASP A 51 20.23 -1.78 -3.78
CA ASP A 51 19.06 -0.97 -3.42
C ASP A 51 17.89 -1.83 -2.92
N GLU A 52 17.65 -2.99 -3.55
CA GLU A 52 16.62 -3.94 -3.09
C GLU A 52 16.91 -4.47 -1.69
N ARG A 53 18.20 -4.65 -1.40
CA ARG A 53 18.67 -5.09 -0.09
C ARG A 53 18.45 -4.01 0.97
N GLU A 54 18.85 -2.78 0.69
CA GLU A 54 18.68 -1.65 1.60
C GLU A 54 17.19 -1.44 1.93
N PHE A 55 16.32 -1.48 0.92
CA PHE A 55 14.88 -1.34 1.13
C PHE A 55 14.29 -2.48 1.98
N ALA A 56 14.72 -3.73 1.75
CA ALA A 56 14.24 -4.87 2.52
C ALA A 56 14.79 -4.89 3.96
N GLU A 57 16.00 -4.38 4.21
CA GLU A 57 16.52 -4.13 5.56
C GLU A 57 15.71 -3.02 6.25
N TYR A 58 15.38 -1.92 5.56
CA TYR A 58 14.48 -0.89 6.08
C TYR A 58 13.10 -1.45 6.48
N LEU A 59 12.47 -2.26 5.63
CA LEU A 59 11.18 -2.90 5.95
C LEU A 59 11.27 -3.84 7.16
N LEU A 60 12.41 -4.53 7.33
CA LEU A 60 12.65 -5.38 8.49
C LEU A 60 12.73 -4.55 9.77
N ASP A 61 13.41 -3.41 9.73
CA ASP A 61 13.49 -2.49 10.86
C ASP A 61 12.13 -1.85 11.20
N VAL A 62 11.30 -1.52 10.19
CA VAL A 62 9.90 -1.12 10.41
C VAL A 62 9.14 -2.22 11.14
N GLY A 63 9.20 -3.47 10.65
CA GLY A 63 8.47 -4.61 11.21
C GLY A 63 8.92 -4.99 12.63
N ASN A 64 10.20 -4.81 12.95
CA ASN A 64 10.76 -5.06 14.28
C ASN A 64 10.55 -3.89 15.26
N GLY A 65 10.12 -2.72 14.77
CA GLY A 65 9.99 -1.52 15.58
C GLY A 65 11.34 -0.86 15.93
N ASN A 66 12.36 -1.08 15.10
CA ASN A 66 13.70 -0.50 15.28
C ASN A 66 13.78 0.94 14.74
N ILE A 67 12.75 1.42 14.05
CA ILE A 67 12.70 2.78 13.49
C ILE A 67 12.03 3.75 14.45
N SER A 68 12.57 4.96 14.53
CA SER A 68 11.96 6.07 15.28
C SER A 68 10.55 6.35 14.78
N VAL A 69 9.58 6.24 15.67
CA VAL A 69 8.18 6.56 15.39
C VAL A 69 7.86 7.93 15.95
N GLU A 70 7.41 8.84 15.10
CA GLU A 70 6.85 10.10 15.54
C GLU A 70 5.44 9.84 16.09
N GLN A 71 5.27 10.11 17.39
CA GLN A 71 3.98 10.02 18.06
C GLN A 71 3.28 11.37 17.94
N SER A 72 2.35 11.46 17.02
CA SER A 72 1.34 12.54 17.01
C SER A 72 0.04 11.98 17.59
N LEU A 73 -0.85 12.83 18.10
CA LEU A 73 -2.08 12.44 18.81
C LEU A 73 -2.87 11.35 18.07
N GLY A 74 -2.64 10.09 18.42
CA GLY A 74 -3.33 8.94 17.85
C GLY A 74 -2.76 8.36 16.55
N GLU A 75 -1.65 8.88 16.04
CA GLU A 75 -1.00 8.43 14.81
C GLU A 75 0.48 8.10 15.05
N PHE A 76 0.84 6.87 14.71
CA PHE A 76 2.24 6.43 14.64
C PHE A 76 2.74 6.70 13.22
N LYS A 77 3.68 7.63 13.08
CA LYS A 77 4.27 7.98 11.79
C LYS A 77 5.70 7.50 11.74
N ILE A 78 6.05 6.80 10.67
CA ILE A 78 7.44 6.49 10.33
C ILE A 78 7.90 7.48 9.26
N LYS A 79 9.17 7.86 9.32
CA LYS A 79 9.77 8.65 8.25
C LYS A 79 10.11 7.72 7.09
N LEU A 80 9.59 8.00 5.90
CA LEU A 80 10.04 7.33 4.69
C LEU A 80 11.40 7.90 4.25
N PRO A 81 12.32 7.03 3.80
CA PRO A 81 13.50 7.43 3.03
C PRO A 81 13.11 8.33 1.85
N SER A 82 13.89 9.39 1.61
CA SER A 82 13.55 10.40 0.60
C SER A 82 13.58 9.87 -0.83
N ASP A 83 14.42 8.88 -1.08
CA ASP A 83 14.57 8.13 -2.33
C ASP A 83 13.32 7.28 -2.67
N LEU A 84 12.47 6.99 -1.69
CA LEU A 84 11.19 6.30 -1.92
C LEU A 84 10.03 7.27 -2.18
N CYS A 85 10.27 8.57 -2.06
CA CYS A 85 9.27 9.61 -2.26
C CYS A 85 9.48 10.27 -3.63
N LEU A 86 8.37 10.53 -4.34
CA LEU A 86 8.42 11.37 -5.53
C LEU A 86 8.69 12.83 -5.12
N GLU A 87 9.60 13.50 -5.82
CA GLU A 87 9.94 14.91 -5.56
C GLU A 87 8.75 15.86 -5.83
N SER A 88 7.89 15.52 -6.78
CA SER A 88 6.66 16.24 -7.11
C SER A 88 5.42 15.40 -6.80
N GLY A 89 4.36 16.06 -6.30
CA GLY A 89 3.23 15.39 -5.63
C GLY A 89 1.92 15.37 -6.42
N THR A 90 1.94 15.61 -7.73
CA THR A 90 0.69 15.55 -8.51
C THR A 90 0.35 14.11 -8.91
N LEU A 91 -0.95 13.84 -9.12
CA LEU A 91 -1.38 12.53 -9.62
C LEU A 91 -0.82 12.24 -11.02
N SER A 92 -0.61 13.27 -11.85
CA SER A 92 0.01 13.11 -13.17
C SER A 92 1.43 12.59 -13.04
N ASP A 93 2.24 13.18 -12.16
CA ASP A 93 3.63 12.79 -11.96
C ASP A 93 3.72 11.33 -11.49
N LEU A 94 2.84 10.92 -10.57
CA LEU A 94 2.76 9.53 -10.11
C LEU A 94 2.38 8.57 -11.25
N CYS A 95 1.42 8.97 -12.09
CA CYS A 95 1.00 8.16 -13.24
C CYS A 95 2.11 8.04 -14.28
N ASP A 96 2.80 9.13 -14.61
CA ASP A 96 3.91 9.16 -15.56
C ASP A 96 5.12 8.37 -15.03
N PHE A 97 5.37 8.42 -13.72
CA PHE A 97 6.38 7.59 -13.06
C PHE A 97 6.04 6.10 -13.15
N ALA A 98 4.83 5.70 -12.75
CA ALA A 98 4.44 4.30 -12.70
C ALA A 98 4.25 3.69 -14.09
N TYR A 99 3.67 4.45 -15.02
CA TYR A 99 3.24 4.02 -16.36
C TYR A 99 3.88 4.86 -17.47
N ALA A 100 5.20 5.04 -17.40
CA ALA A 100 5.97 5.75 -18.42
C ALA A 100 5.72 5.16 -19.82
N ASP A 101 5.35 6.00 -20.78
CA ASP A 101 5.03 5.58 -22.15
C ASP A 101 3.81 4.64 -22.28
N LEU A 102 2.79 4.88 -21.44
CA LEU A 102 1.51 4.15 -21.46
C LEU A 102 0.88 4.06 -22.85
N LYS A 103 0.98 5.13 -23.65
CA LYS A 103 0.37 5.21 -25.00
C LYS A 103 0.90 4.13 -25.94
N ASN A 104 2.19 3.83 -25.90
CA ASN A 104 2.81 2.82 -26.77
C ASN A 104 2.68 1.41 -26.21
N ASN A 105 2.44 1.25 -24.90
CA ASN A 105 2.41 -0.05 -24.24
C ASN A 105 1.00 -0.51 -23.83
N PHE A 106 -0.05 0.22 -24.25
CA PHE A 106 -1.44 -0.01 -23.83
C PHE A 106 -1.95 -1.45 -24.08
N THR A 107 -1.41 -2.15 -25.07
CA THR A 107 -1.79 -3.53 -25.41
C THR A 107 -0.77 -4.58 -24.97
N ASN A 108 0.29 -4.19 -24.24
CA ASN A 108 1.36 -5.09 -23.82
C ASN A 108 1.11 -5.61 -22.39
N PRO A 109 0.57 -6.84 -22.21
CA PRO A 109 0.22 -7.36 -20.90
C PRO A 109 1.44 -7.60 -19.99
N VAL A 110 2.59 -7.93 -20.57
CA VAL A 110 3.84 -8.14 -19.81
C VAL A 110 4.32 -6.82 -19.21
N TRP A 111 4.19 -5.73 -19.96
CA TRP A 111 4.56 -4.40 -19.49
C TRP A 111 3.66 -3.90 -18.35
N PHE A 112 2.35 -4.22 -18.39
CA PHE A 112 1.45 -3.90 -17.27
C PHE A 112 1.74 -4.76 -16.03
N ALA A 113 2.07 -6.04 -16.20
CA ALA A 113 2.24 -6.96 -15.09
C ALA A 113 3.38 -6.59 -14.11
N SER A 114 4.35 -5.79 -14.55
CA SER A 114 5.46 -5.31 -13.71
C SER A 114 5.16 -3.98 -13.01
N ARG A 115 3.94 -3.43 -13.15
CA ARG A 115 3.59 -2.08 -12.74
C ARG A 115 2.29 -2.07 -11.94
N THR A 116 2.25 -1.27 -10.87
CA THR A 116 1.03 -1.11 -10.08
C THR A 116 1.04 0.22 -9.34
N ILE A 117 -0.14 0.82 -9.17
CA ILE A 117 -0.37 1.90 -8.21
C ILE A 117 -1.29 1.33 -7.13
N VAL A 118 -0.84 1.36 -5.88
CA VAL A 118 -1.61 0.87 -4.73
C VAL A 118 -2.13 2.07 -3.95
N THR A 119 -3.42 2.08 -3.65
CA THR A 119 -4.07 3.14 -2.89
C THR A 119 -4.67 2.59 -1.59
N PRO A 120 -4.87 3.43 -0.56
CA PRO A 120 -5.46 2.97 0.70
C PRO A 120 -6.91 2.49 0.58
N THR A 121 -7.67 3.02 -0.39
CA THR A 121 -9.09 2.69 -0.59
C THR A 121 -9.40 2.39 -2.06
N ASN A 122 -10.49 1.64 -2.28
CA ASN A 122 -11.02 1.35 -3.61
C ASN A 122 -11.54 2.61 -4.31
N GLU A 123 -12.08 3.58 -3.57
CA GLU A 123 -12.54 4.86 -4.14
C GLU A 123 -11.37 5.65 -4.72
N THR A 124 -10.25 5.72 -4.00
CA THR A 124 -9.02 6.33 -4.52
C THR A 124 -8.46 5.52 -5.68
N ALA A 125 -8.52 4.19 -5.65
CA ALA A 125 -8.10 3.35 -6.77
C ALA A 125 -8.93 3.65 -8.02
N GLN A 126 -10.25 3.77 -7.86
CA GLN A 126 -11.17 4.09 -8.94
C GLN A 126 -10.87 5.47 -9.53
N PHE A 127 -10.61 6.47 -8.68
CA PHE A 127 -10.20 7.80 -9.12
C PHE A 127 -8.91 7.79 -9.95
N VAL A 128 -7.89 7.05 -9.51
CA VAL A 128 -6.62 6.89 -10.25
C VAL A 128 -6.86 6.18 -11.59
N ASN A 129 -7.65 5.11 -11.60
CA ASN A 129 -8.01 4.41 -12.83
C ASN A 129 -8.73 5.35 -13.81
N ASP A 130 -9.75 6.07 -13.34
CA ASP A 130 -10.49 7.01 -14.17
C ASP A 130 -9.57 8.08 -14.75
N PHE A 131 -8.66 8.63 -13.95
CA PHE A 131 -7.64 9.58 -14.39
C PHE A 131 -6.78 9.00 -15.52
N LEU A 132 -6.20 7.79 -15.36
CA LEU A 132 -5.40 7.13 -16.39
C LEU A 132 -6.17 6.89 -17.71
N PHE A 133 -7.47 6.63 -17.64
CA PHE A 133 -8.32 6.31 -18.81
C PHE A 133 -9.15 7.49 -19.33
N THR A 134 -9.11 8.68 -18.71
CA THR A 134 -9.89 9.85 -19.16
C THR A 134 -9.52 10.32 -20.57
N GLY A 135 -8.32 10.01 -21.06
CA GLY A 135 -7.86 10.42 -22.39
C GLY A 135 -8.24 9.49 -23.56
N ASN A 136 -8.89 8.34 -23.31
CA ASN A 136 -9.15 7.36 -24.37
C ASN A 136 -10.49 6.60 -24.16
N PRO A 137 -11.64 7.23 -24.48
CA PRO A 137 -12.97 6.67 -24.20
C PRO A 137 -13.26 5.34 -24.92
N ASP A 138 -12.61 5.08 -26.05
CA ASP A 138 -12.82 3.88 -26.87
C ASP A 138 -12.17 2.60 -26.28
N SER A 139 -11.41 2.74 -25.19
CA SER A 139 -10.66 1.63 -24.58
C SER A 139 -11.29 1.05 -23.31
N ARG A 140 -12.41 1.61 -22.83
CA ARG A 140 -13.14 1.08 -21.66
C ARG A 140 -14.03 -0.09 -22.06
N SER A 141 -13.59 -1.30 -21.71
CA SER A 141 -14.46 -2.49 -21.74
C SER A 141 -15.07 -2.70 -20.36
N THR A 142 -16.40 -2.55 -20.26
CA THR A 142 -17.14 -2.87 -19.04
C THR A 142 -17.52 -4.34 -19.06
N TYR A 143 -16.91 -5.13 -18.18
CA TYR A 143 -17.31 -6.52 -17.99
C TYR A 143 -18.36 -6.59 -16.89
N GLN A 144 -19.61 -6.85 -17.27
CA GLN A 144 -20.66 -7.13 -16.30
C GLN A 144 -20.56 -8.59 -15.85
N TRP A 145 -20.23 -8.79 -14.59
CA TRP A 145 -20.43 -10.08 -13.95
C TRP A 145 -21.94 -10.28 -13.76
N ASN A 146 -22.54 -11.11 -14.61
CA ASN A 146 -23.89 -11.60 -14.36
C ASN A 146 -23.85 -12.40 -13.06
N LYS A 147 -24.49 -11.87 -12.03
CA LYS A 147 -24.73 -12.57 -10.77
C LYS A 147 -25.66 -13.75 -11.10
N LEU A 148 -25.08 -14.92 -11.40
CA LEU A 148 -25.82 -16.18 -11.43
C LEU A 148 -26.03 -16.61 -9.98
N LEU A 149 -26.94 -15.93 -9.28
CA LEU A 149 -27.66 -16.40 -8.09
C LEU A 149 -28.95 -15.60 -7.94
#